data_AF-T0RY26-F1
#
_entry.id   AF-T0RY26-F1
#
_cell.length_a   1.000
_cell.length_b   1.000
_cell.length_c   1.000
_cell.angle_alpha   90.00
_cell.angle_beta   90.00
_cell.angle_gamma   90.00
#
_symmetry.space_group_name_H-M   'P 1'
#
loop_
_entity.id
_entity.type
_entity.pdbx_description
1 polymer ?
#
loop_
_entity_poly.entity_id
_entity_poly.type
_entity_poly.pdbx_seq_one_letter_code
_entity_poly.pdbx_strand_id
1 'polypeptide(L)' 'MRRLRFVTAASLFDGHDVSINIMRRLLQSKGVEVIHLGHNRSAKEVVDAVLHEDAHA' A
#
# COMPACT_ATOMS: atom_id res chain seq x y z
N MET A 1 -11.37 18.57 -1.30
CA MET A 1 -10.69 17.84 -0.19
C MET A 1 -9.65 16.91 -0.80
N ARG A 2 -8.40 16.96 -0.32
CA ARG A 2 -7.35 15.99 -0.69
C ARG A 2 -7.67 14.66 -0.01
N ARG A 3 -7.78 13.56 -0.76
CA ARG A 3 -7.97 12.23 -0.17
C ARG A 3 -6.65 11.77 0.45
N LEU A 4 -6.73 11.04 1.55
CA LEU A 4 -5.57 10.31 2.06
C LEU A 4 -5.17 9.25 1.03
N ARG A 5 -3.87 9.12 0.80
CA ARG A 5 -3.24 8.16 -0.12
C ARG A 5 -2.36 7.22 0.68
N PHE A 6 -2.54 5.92 0.51
CA PHE A 6 -1.80 4.87 1.22
C PHE A 6 -1.08 3.95 0.24
N VAL A 7 0.18 3.60 0.53
CA VAL A 7 0.89 2.51 -0.13
C VAL A 7 0.73 1.24 0.71
N THR A 8 0.35 0.13 0.07
CA THR A 8 0.20 -1.17 0.75
C THR A 8 1.04 -2.24 0.04
N ALA A 9 1.83 -2.99 0.82
CA ALA A 9 2.68 -4.07 0.32
C ALA A 9 2.86 -5.16 1.39
N ALA A 10 3.12 -6.40 0.97
CA ALA A 10 3.73 -7.40 1.85
C ALA A 10 5.27 -7.30 1.76
N SER A 11 5.93 -7.66 2.86
CA SER A 11 7.38 -7.48 3.01
C SER A 11 8.21 -8.35 2.05
N LEU A 12 9.53 -8.12 2.01
CA LEU A 12 10.43 -8.88 1.14
C LEU A 12 10.47 -10.35 1.57
N PHE A 13 10.37 -11.26 0.59
CA PHE A 13 10.22 -12.70 0.78
C PHE A 13 8.97 -13.14 1.55
N ASP A 14 7.97 -12.26 1.63
CA ASP A 14 6.66 -12.57 2.18
C ASP A 14 5.63 -12.66 1.05
N GLY A 15 5.02 -13.84 0.91
CA GLY A 15 3.95 -14.12 -0.05
C GLY A 15 2.54 -14.07 0.56
N HIS A 16 2.40 -13.76 1.85
CA HIS A 16 1.11 -13.77 2.54
C HIS A 16 0.33 -12.47 2.27
N ASP A 17 -0.33 -12.41 1.10
CA ASP A 17 -1.02 -11.20 0.66
C ASP A 17 -2.49 -11.10 1.09
N VAL A 18 -3.04 -12.15 1.73
CA VAL A 18 -4.45 -12.21 2.15
C VAL A 18 -4.80 -11.05 3.08
N SER A 19 -3.99 -10.85 4.13
CA SER A 19 -4.22 -9.80 5.12
C SER A 19 -4.15 -8.42 4.50
N ILE A 20 -3.14 -8.14 3.66
CA ILE A 20 -2.99 -6.82 3.03
C ILE A 20 -4.10 -6.55 1.99
N ASN A 21 -4.60 -7.59 1.33
CA ASN A 21 -5.76 -7.50 0.44
C ASN A 21 -7.05 -7.14 1.19
N ILE A 22 -7.25 -7.67 2.40
CA ILE A 22 -8.38 -7.27 3.26
C ILE A 22 -8.23 -5.81 3.69
N MET A 23 -7.04 -5.43 4.18
CA MET A 23 -6.79 -4.07 4.68
C MET A 23 -6.97 -3.01 3.58
N ARG A 24 -6.46 -3.23 2.37
CA ARG A 24 -6.66 -2.26 1.28
C ARG A 24 -8.13 -2.08 0.90
N ARG A 25 -8.94 -3.15 0.94
CA ARG A 25 -10.38 -3.08 0.64
C ARG A 25 -11.12 -2.28 1.72
N LEU A 26 -10.75 -2.48 2.99
CA LEU A 26 -11.28 -1.68 4.10
C LEU A 26 -10.92 -0.21 3.95
N LEU A 27 -9.65 0.13 3.68
CA LEU A 27 -9.21 1.50 3.42
C LEU A 27 -9.99 2.15 2.26
N GLN A 28 -10.07 1.45 1.12
CA GLN A 28 -10.82 1.90 -0.05
C GLN A 28 -12.30 2.16 0.27
N SER A 29 -12.95 1.27 1.05
CA SER A 29 -14.35 1.45 1.48
C SER A 29 -14.56 2.68 2.37
N LYS A 30 -13.49 3.20 3.00
CA LYS A 30 -13.51 4.44 3.80
C LYS A 30 -13.12 5.68 2.98
N GLY A 31 -12.98 5.56 1.66
CA GLY A 31 -12.69 6.68 0.76
C GLY A 31 -11.20 7.04 0.63
N VAL A 32 -10.31 6.16 1.10
CA VAL A 32 -8.85 6.29 0.96
C VAL A 32 -8.44 5.81 -0.44
N GLU A 33 -7.53 6.55 -1.08
CA GLU A 33 -6.88 6.08 -2.30
C GLU A 33 -5.73 5.13 -1.93
N VAL A 34 -5.71 3.94 -2.52
CA VAL A 34 -4.71 2.92 -2.16
C VAL A 34 -3.90 2.52 -3.38
N ILE A 35 -2.59 2.74 -3.29
CA ILE A 35 -1.58 2.21 -4.20
C ILE A 35 -1.14 0.87 -3.65
N HIS A 36 -1.52 -0.22 -4.32
CA HIS A 36 -1.23 -1.57 -3.85
C HIS A 36 -0.09 -2.19 -4.68
N LEU A 37 1.04 -2.48 -4.04
CA LEU A 37 2.24 -3.02 -4.70
C LEU A 37 2.28 -4.56 -4.71
N GLY A 38 1.33 -5.22 -4.05
CA GLY A 38 1.31 -6.68 -3.90
C GLY A 38 2.28 -7.18 -2.84
N HIS A 39 2.77 -8.41 -3.03
CA HIS A 39 3.66 -9.08 -2.09
C HIS A 39 5.13 -9.06 -2.54
N ASN A 40 6.04 -9.52 -1.68
CA ASN A 40 7.47 -9.60 -1.96
C ASN A 40 8.12 -8.25 -2.35
N ARG A 41 7.91 -7.20 -1.52
CA ARG A 41 8.48 -5.87 -1.76
C ARG A 41 9.55 -5.51 -0.75
N SER A 42 10.71 -5.07 -1.26
CA SER A 42 11.78 -4.50 -0.45
C SER A 42 11.37 -3.15 0.13
N ALA A 43 12.01 -2.78 1.25
CA ALA A 43 11.80 -1.46 1.85
C ALA A 43 12.10 -0.32 0.85
N LYS A 44 13.12 -0.51 -0.02
CA LYS A 44 13.45 0.45 -1.07
C LYS A 44 12.30 0.64 -2.06
N GLU A 45 11.74 -0.45 -2.59
CA GLU A 45 10.60 -0.36 -3.52
C GLU A 45 9.39 0.35 -2.90
N VAL A 46 9.10 0.06 -1.62
CA VAL A 46 7.99 0.72 -0.91
C VAL A 46 8.26 2.20 -0.74
N VAL A 47 9.46 2.60 -0.30
CA VAL A 47 9.83 4.01 -0.12
C VAL A 47 9.81 4.77 -1.45
N ASP A 48 10.35 4.19 -2.52
CA ASP A 48 10.34 4.80 -3.84
C ASP A 48 8.88 5.07 -4.28
N ALA A 49 7.99 4.08 -4.12
CA ALA A 49 6.58 4.24 -4.45
C ALA A 49 5.89 5.33 -3.61
N VAL A 50 6.15 5.39 -2.30
CA VAL A 50 5.59 6.42 -1.41
C VAL A 50 5.99 7.82 -1.87
N LEU A 51 7.27 8.02 -2.21
CA LEU A 51 7.79 9.32 -2.67
C LEU A 51 7.23 9.70 -4.04
N HIS A 52 7.18 8.76 -4.99
CA HIS A 52 6.65 9.02 -6.33
C HIS A 52 5.15 9.34 -6.32
N GLU A 53 4.39 8.70 -5.43
CA GLU A 53 2.94 8.85 -5.34
C GLU A 53 2.50 9.95 -4.35
N ASP A 54 3.41 10.68 -3.72
CA ASP A 54 3.07 11.64 -2.63
C ASP A 54 2.10 11.01 -1.61
N ALA A 55 2.38 9.76 -1.22
CA ALA A 55 1.52 9.03 -0.30
C ALA A 55 1.73 9.51 1.13
N HIS A 56 0.65 9.48 1.91
CA HIS A 56 0.68 9.94 3.31
C HIS A 56 1.18 8.86 4.27
N ALA A 57 1.02 7.60 3.87
CA ALA A 57 1.36 6.41 4.63
C ALA A 57 1.63 5.23 3.69
#